data_AF-A0A8S1P6P0-F1
#
_entry.id   AF-A0A8S1P6P0-F1
#
_cell.length_a   1.000
_cell.length_b   1.000
_cell.length_c   1.000
_cell.angle_alpha   90.00
_cell.angle_beta   90.00
_cell.angle_gamma   90.00
#
_symmetry.space_group_name_H-M   'P 1'
#
loop_
_entity.id
_entity.type
_entity.pdbx_description
1 polymer ?
#
loop_
_entity_poly.entity_id
_entity_poly.type
_entity_poly.pdbx_seq_one_letter_code
_entity_poly.pdbx_strand_id
1 'polypeptide(L)'
;MDNQIYKVTLNMYDLSQGMAKQFSPMFLGKQIDAIWHTGIVVYGKEYFFGGGICAQAPKTTIYGYPIEERELGETEIPQSTFEEFLRSISSNYTMEKYDLFKNNCNNFTNECAQFLVGKGIPENITGLPQEFLNTQLGQMLKPVIEQITNKQASDQTEHFNYLNNQELQALQNFQNINPQIINQQQPQPQLNVPLTQTVKAAQQPQQQPQQIDTNVIPIEDSESYFCLIESSPQCIIDFYTEWCGPCKTIKPLFHKLSLENPHINFYSVNIEKVREIADSLQVTSIPTFITYQNGQQKDRWTGGQHHMLTNNIQKLQ
;
A
#
# COMPACT_ATOMS: atom_id res chain seq x y z
N MET A 1 -21.49 3.97 -38.67
CA MET A 1 -21.09 3.34 -37.40
C MET A 1 -21.30 4.42 -36.37
N ASP A 2 -22.26 4.24 -35.48
CA ASP A 2 -22.52 5.24 -34.44
C ASP A 2 -21.32 5.28 -33.50
N ASN A 3 -20.68 6.44 -33.37
CA ASN A 3 -19.58 6.60 -32.43
C ASN A 3 -20.15 6.48 -31.02
N GLN A 4 -19.71 5.46 -30.29
CA GLN A 4 -20.11 5.27 -28.91
C GLN A 4 -19.45 6.35 -28.04
N ILE A 5 -20.27 7.10 -27.32
CA ILE A 5 -19.83 8.17 -26.42
C ILE A 5 -19.65 7.58 -25.02
N TYR A 6 -18.53 7.90 -24.38
CA TYR A 6 -18.18 7.44 -23.03
C TYR A 6 -18.00 8.63 -22.09
N LYS A 7 -18.65 8.57 -20.93
CA LYS A 7 -18.45 9.55 -19.86
C LYS A 7 -17.08 9.36 -19.21
N VAL A 8 -16.39 10.47 -18.98
CA VAL A 8 -15.07 10.55 -18.31
C VAL A 8 -15.22 11.32 -17.02
N THR A 9 -14.86 10.68 -15.90
CA THR A 9 -14.99 11.24 -14.55
C THR A 9 -13.62 11.24 -13.86
N LEU A 10 -13.37 12.25 -13.03
CA LEU A 10 -12.22 12.36 -12.16
C LEU A 10 -12.63 11.95 -10.75
N ASN A 11 -12.00 10.90 -10.21
CA ASN A 11 -12.10 10.57 -8.79
C ASN A 11 -10.99 11.29 -8.03
N MET A 12 -11.36 11.92 -6.92
CA MET A 12 -10.44 12.68 -6.06
C MET A 12 -10.47 12.14 -4.64
N TYR A 13 -9.29 11.86 -4.10
CA TYR A 13 -9.09 11.33 -2.75
C TYR A 13 -8.20 12.29 -1.96
N ASP A 14 -8.52 12.49 -0.69
CA ASP A 14 -7.65 13.21 0.23
C ASP A 14 -6.85 12.23 1.08
N LEU A 15 -5.59 12.06 0.73
CA LEU A 15 -4.66 11.19 1.48
C LEU A 15 -4.45 11.67 2.92
N SER A 16 -4.67 12.96 3.19
CA SER A 16 -4.56 13.52 4.53
C SER A 16 -5.80 13.30 5.40
N GLN A 17 -6.91 12.80 4.84
CA GLN A 17 -8.16 12.57 5.55
C GLN A 17 -8.64 13.81 6.35
N GLY A 18 -8.54 14.99 5.74
CA GLY A 18 -8.95 16.28 6.31
C GLY A 18 -7.87 16.99 7.14
N MET A 19 -6.74 16.33 7.44
CA MET A 19 -5.66 16.94 8.23
C MET A 19 -4.99 18.11 7.49
N ALA A 20 -4.79 18.01 6.18
CA ALA A 20 -4.22 19.10 5.40
C ALA A 20 -5.08 20.36 5.54
N LYS A 21 -6.40 20.22 5.40
CA LYS A 21 -7.35 21.31 5.59
C LYS A 21 -7.27 21.95 6.98
N GLN A 22 -7.19 21.11 8.01
CA GLN A 22 -7.22 21.57 9.39
C GLN A 22 -5.91 22.28 9.82
N PHE A 23 -4.76 21.79 9.35
CA PHE A 23 -3.46 22.19 9.90
C PHE A 23 -2.61 23.04 8.96
N SER A 24 -2.84 22.99 7.64
CA SER A 24 -2.03 23.75 6.68
C SER A 24 -1.92 25.26 6.97
N PRO A 25 -2.96 26.00 7.42
CA PRO A 25 -2.80 27.42 7.70
C PRO A 25 -1.80 27.69 8.82
N MET A 26 -1.73 26.80 9.81
CA MET A 26 -0.87 26.94 10.97
C MET A 26 0.60 26.66 10.63
N PHE A 27 0.88 25.65 9.80
CA PHE A 27 2.25 25.21 9.50
C PHE A 27 2.83 25.81 8.22
N LEU A 28 1.98 26.14 7.24
CA LEU A 28 2.40 26.63 5.93
C LEU A 28 2.13 28.13 5.75
N GLY A 29 1.35 28.75 6.65
CA GLY A 29 0.83 30.10 6.44
C GLY A 29 -0.11 30.21 5.24
N LYS A 30 -0.56 29.07 4.68
CA LYS A 30 -1.42 28.96 3.51
C LYS A 30 -2.39 27.81 3.70
N GLN A 31 -3.64 28.00 3.26
CA GLN A 31 -4.64 26.95 3.22
C GLN A 31 -4.33 25.97 2.08
N ILE A 32 -4.26 24.68 2.42
CA ILE A 32 -4.27 23.53 1.52
C ILE A 32 -5.50 22.70 1.88
N ASP A 33 -6.39 22.43 0.93
CA ASP A 33 -7.66 21.74 1.22
C ASP A 33 -7.53 20.23 1.38
N ALA A 34 -6.56 19.61 0.71
CA ALA A 34 -6.31 18.16 0.75
C ALA A 34 -4.91 17.83 0.19
N ILE A 35 -4.45 16.61 0.44
CA ILE A 35 -3.34 16.01 -0.32
C ILE A 35 -3.97 15.09 -1.36
N TRP A 36 -4.02 15.58 -2.60
CA TRP A 36 -4.78 14.95 -3.66
C TRP A 36 -4.07 13.73 -4.24
N HIS A 37 -4.77 12.60 -4.20
CA HIS A 37 -4.61 11.50 -5.15
C HIS A 37 -5.79 11.52 -6.12
N THR A 38 -5.54 11.21 -7.39
CA THR A 38 -6.60 11.18 -8.42
C THR A 38 -6.52 9.95 -9.29
N GLY A 39 -7.69 9.51 -9.76
CA GLY A 39 -7.86 8.49 -10.79
C GLY A 39 -8.86 8.94 -11.85
N ILE A 40 -8.68 8.50 -13.09
CA ILE A 40 -9.64 8.75 -14.18
C ILE A 40 -10.55 7.55 -14.37
N VAL A 41 -11.86 7.79 -14.37
CA VAL A 41 -12.89 6.76 -14.52
C VAL A 41 -13.50 6.84 -15.92
N VAL A 42 -13.32 5.77 -16.69
CA VAL A 42 -13.87 5.60 -18.04
C VAL A 42 -13.93 4.11 -18.37
N TYR A 43 -14.82 3.68 -19.27
CA TYR A 43 -15.00 2.26 -19.67
C TYR A 43 -15.28 1.30 -18.49
N GLY A 44 -15.90 1.81 -17.41
CA GLY A 44 -16.16 1.03 -16.21
C GLY A 44 -14.93 0.70 -15.37
N LYS A 45 -13.80 1.37 -15.61
CA LYS A 45 -12.55 1.21 -14.86
C LYS A 45 -12.05 2.55 -14.35
N GLU A 46 -11.35 2.52 -13.23
CA GLU A 46 -10.55 3.61 -12.68
C GLU A 46 -9.08 3.36 -12.98
N TYR A 47 -8.43 4.35 -13.61
CA TYR A 47 -7.01 4.31 -13.97
C TYR A 47 -6.24 5.34 -13.16
N PHE A 48 -5.12 4.92 -12.56
CA PHE A 48 -4.25 5.77 -11.74
C PHE A 48 -2.80 5.28 -11.83
N PHE A 49 -1.86 6.07 -11.29
CA PHE A 49 -0.45 5.68 -11.23
C PHE A 49 -0.08 5.26 -9.80
N GLY A 50 0.37 4.04 -9.60
CA GLY A 50 0.57 3.43 -8.28
C GLY A 50 1.79 2.50 -8.21
N GLY A 51 2.92 2.86 -8.82
CA GLY A 51 4.07 1.95 -9.06
C GLY A 51 4.11 1.38 -10.47
N GLY A 52 3.09 1.74 -11.23
CA GLY A 52 2.86 1.47 -12.63
C GLY A 52 1.49 2.03 -12.98
N ILE A 53 1.10 1.92 -14.25
CA ILE A 53 -0.27 2.25 -14.65
C ILE A 53 -1.19 1.15 -14.10
N CYS A 54 -2.10 1.53 -13.21
CA CYS A 54 -3.09 0.67 -12.59
C CYS A 54 -4.45 0.85 -13.26
N ALA A 55 -5.26 -0.22 -13.28
CA ALA A 55 -6.65 -0.18 -13.78
C ALA A 55 -7.53 -1.14 -12.96
N GLN A 56 -8.52 -0.61 -12.25
CA GLN A 56 -9.39 -1.38 -11.34
C GLN A 56 -10.85 -0.96 -11.50
N ALA A 57 -11.79 -1.64 -10.83
CA ALA A 57 -13.16 -1.15 -10.77
C ALA A 57 -13.22 0.14 -9.94
N PRO A 58 -14.07 1.12 -10.29
CA PRO A 58 -14.21 2.32 -9.48
C PRO A 58 -14.64 1.97 -8.05
N LYS A 59 -14.13 2.72 -7.06
CA LYS A 59 -14.44 2.54 -5.62
C LYS A 59 -13.94 1.21 -5.03
N THR A 60 -13.06 0.51 -5.74
CA THR A 60 -12.35 -0.67 -5.22
C THR A 60 -10.84 -0.41 -5.07
N THR A 61 -10.44 0.87 -5.12
CA THR A 61 -9.04 1.26 -4.94
C THR A 61 -8.68 1.24 -3.45
N ILE A 62 -7.38 1.16 -3.15
CA ILE A 62 -6.86 1.24 -1.77
C ILE A 62 -7.20 2.57 -1.07
N TYR A 63 -7.57 3.59 -1.84
CA TYR A 63 -7.95 4.90 -1.35
C TYR A 63 -9.42 4.97 -0.91
N GLY A 64 -10.17 3.87 -1.08
CA GLY A 64 -11.55 3.73 -0.65
C GLY A 64 -12.53 4.46 -1.57
N TYR A 65 -13.38 5.29 -0.97
CA TYR A 65 -14.35 6.09 -1.72
C TYR A 65 -13.77 7.48 -2.01
N PRO A 66 -13.90 7.97 -3.26
CA PRO A 66 -13.48 9.33 -3.57
C PRO A 66 -14.28 10.32 -2.73
N ILE A 67 -13.59 11.33 -2.20
CA ILE A 67 -14.24 12.43 -1.47
C ILE A 67 -14.96 13.39 -2.43
N GLU A 68 -14.56 13.37 -3.71
CA GLU A 68 -15.23 14.09 -4.78
C GLU A 68 -15.13 13.29 -6.10
N GLU A 69 -16.25 13.18 -6.80
CA GLU A 69 -16.32 12.70 -8.18
C GLU A 69 -16.69 13.88 -9.08
N ARG A 70 -15.82 14.21 -10.04
CA ARG A 70 -16.01 15.37 -10.93
C ARG A 70 -16.10 14.94 -12.38
N GLU A 71 -17.19 15.28 -13.04
CA GLU A 71 -17.32 15.03 -14.48
C GLU A 71 -16.33 15.88 -15.26
N LEU A 72 -15.46 15.22 -16.02
CA LEU A 72 -14.55 15.90 -16.94
C LEU A 72 -15.21 16.09 -18.30
N GLY A 73 -16.04 15.17 -18.76
CA GLY A 73 -16.81 15.32 -19.99
C GLY A 73 -17.03 13.98 -20.67
N GLU A 74 -17.07 14.00 -21.99
CA GLU A 74 -17.36 12.85 -22.81
C GLU A 74 -16.25 12.63 -23.85
N THR A 75 -16.02 11.37 -24.21
CA THR A 75 -15.05 10.97 -25.23
C THR A 75 -15.68 10.00 -26.21
N GLU A 76 -15.30 10.12 -27.48
CA GLU A 76 -15.62 9.15 -28.53
C GLU A 76 -14.44 8.19 -28.79
N ILE A 77 -13.33 8.35 -28.04
CA ILE A 77 -12.16 7.50 -28.18
C ILE A 77 -12.52 6.07 -27.76
N PRO A 78 -12.23 5.06 -28.59
CA PRO A 78 -12.46 3.68 -28.20
C PRO A 78 -11.52 3.24 -27.07
N GLN A 79 -11.99 2.34 -26.19
CA GLN A 79 -11.18 1.77 -25.12
C GLN A 79 -9.83 1.21 -25.63
N SER A 80 -9.82 0.52 -26.77
CA SER A 80 -8.59 -0.04 -27.35
C SER A 80 -7.55 1.03 -27.68
N THR A 81 -7.99 2.17 -28.21
CA THR A 81 -7.12 3.31 -28.53
C THR A 81 -6.59 3.96 -27.26
N PHE A 82 -7.40 4.04 -26.20
CA PHE A 82 -6.92 4.50 -24.90
C PHE A 82 -5.90 3.52 -24.29
N GLU A 83 -6.13 2.21 -24.40
CA GLU A 83 -5.16 1.20 -23.92
C GLU A 83 -3.83 1.25 -24.70
N GLU A 84 -3.85 1.53 -26.00
CA GLU A 84 -2.64 1.78 -26.79
C GLU A 84 -1.91 3.04 -26.33
N PHE A 85 -2.64 4.12 -26.05
CA PHE A 85 -2.08 5.32 -25.44
C PHE A 85 -1.41 5.02 -24.10
N LEU A 86 -2.09 4.31 -23.19
CA LEU A 86 -1.54 3.90 -21.90
C LEU A 86 -0.25 3.08 -22.07
N ARG A 87 -0.22 2.13 -23.02
CA ARG A 87 1.02 1.39 -23.35
C ARG A 87 2.12 2.31 -23.83
N SER A 88 1.81 3.33 -24.65
CA SER A 88 2.80 4.27 -25.18
C SER A 88 3.45 5.15 -24.09
N ILE A 89 2.67 5.53 -23.06
CA ILE A 89 3.16 6.36 -21.95
C ILE A 89 3.68 5.53 -20.76
N SER A 90 3.44 4.21 -20.73
CA SER A 90 3.81 3.33 -19.62
C SER A 90 5.28 3.45 -19.18
N SER A 91 6.20 3.64 -20.13
CA SER A 91 7.62 3.80 -19.83
C SER A 91 7.96 5.08 -19.06
N ASN A 92 7.06 6.08 -19.02
CA ASN A 92 7.17 7.30 -18.22
C ASN A 92 6.57 7.15 -16.82
N TYR A 93 5.68 6.17 -16.64
CA TYR A 93 4.94 5.91 -15.41
C TYR A 93 5.39 4.58 -14.80
N THR A 94 6.69 4.49 -14.54
CA THR A 94 7.31 3.38 -13.82
C THR A 94 7.62 3.80 -12.39
N MET A 95 7.76 2.82 -11.51
CA MET A 95 8.20 3.06 -10.13
C MET A 95 9.50 3.88 -10.05
N GLU A 96 10.50 3.55 -10.88
CA GLU A 96 11.78 4.27 -10.93
C GLU A 96 11.64 5.75 -11.30
N LYS A 97 10.58 6.09 -12.05
CA LYS A 97 10.30 7.45 -12.48
C LYS A 97 9.30 8.17 -11.58
N TYR A 98 8.73 7.51 -10.57
CA TYR A 98 7.80 8.17 -9.66
C TYR A 98 8.52 9.27 -8.89
N ASP A 99 7.95 10.47 -8.91
CA ASP A 99 8.42 11.63 -8.19
C ASP A 99 7.21 12.38 -7.63
N LEU A 100 7.15 12.49 -6.30
CA LEU A 100 6.03 13.11 -5.60
C LEU A 100 5.71 14.53 -6.11
N PHE A 101 6.70 15.28 -6.58
CA PHE A 101 6.53 16.66 -7.02
C PHE A 101 6.34 16.81 -8.53
N LYS A 102 6.93 15.93 -9.34
CA LYS A 102 7.06 16.13 -10.80
C LYS A 102 6.43 15.04 -11.65
N ASN A 103 6.28 13.83 -11.11
CA ASN A 103 5.76 12.69 -11.85
C ASN A 103 4.99 11.76 -10.91
N ASN A 104 3.76 12.15 -10.59
CA ASN A 104 2.88 11.46 -9.66
C ASN A 104 1.52 11.12 -10.30
N CYS A 105 0.58 10.63 -9.51
CA CYS A 105 -0.77 10.24 -9.93
C CYS A 105 -1.53 11.37 -10.63
N ASN A 106 -1.32 12.61 -10.19
CA ASN A 106 -1.99 13.78 -10.74
C ASN A 106 -1.45 14.12 -12.13
N ASN A 107 -0.13 13.94 -12.38
CA ASN A 107 0.46 14.08 -13.71
C ASN A 107 -0.11 13.05 -14.69
N PHE A 108 -0.13 11.78 -14.27
CA PHE A 108 -0.72 10.68 -15.04
C PHE A 108 -2.19 10.93 -15.40
N THR A 109 -2.98 11.29 -14.38
CA THR A 109 -4.42 11.54 -14.54
C THR A 109 -4.66 12.75 -15.45
N ASN A 110 -3.80 13.78 -15.36
CA ASN A 110 -3.85 14.94 -16.24
C ASN A 110 -3.57 14.60 -17.70
N GLU A 111 -2.56 13.77 -18.00
CA GLU A 111 -2.29 13.30 -19.37
C GLU A 111 -3.45 12.47 -19.92
N CYS A 112 -4.03 11.59 -19.09
CA CYS A 112 -5.20 10.81 -19.49
C CYS A 112 -6.41 11.71 -19.79
N ALA A 113 -6.66 12.73 -18.96
CA ALA A 113 -7.73 13.70 -19.18
C ALA A 113 -7.53 14.49 -20.48
N GLN A 114 -6.31 14.96 -20.74
CA GLN A 114 -5.98 15.68 -21.96
C GLN A 114 -6.18 14.80 -23.20
N PHE A 115 -5.79 13.52 -23.13
CA PHE A 115 -6.00 12.58 -24.23
C PHE A 115 -7.48 12.29 -24.47
N LEU A 116 -8.24 11.99 -23.42
CA LEU A 116 -9.63 11.55 -23.53
C LEU A 116 -10.59 12.68 -23.88
N VAL A 117 -10.45 13.85 -23.25
CA VAL A 117 -11.43 14.96 -23.33
C VAL A 117 -10.82 16.29 -23.78
N GLY A 118 -9.53 16.32 -24.16
CA GLY A 118 -8.88 17.53 -24.68
C GLY A 118 -8.56 18.60 -23.63
N LYS A 119 -8.75 18.33 -22.34
CA LYS A 119 -8.48 19.26 -21.23
C LYS A 119 -7.88 18.56 -20.02
N GLY A 120 -7.07 19.30 -19.27
CA GLY A 120 -6.45 18.80 -18.04
C GLY A 120 -7.42 18.70 -16.87
N ILE A 121 -6.90 18.15 -15.76
CA ILE A 121 -7.58 18.17 -14.47
C ILE A 121 -7.39 19.54 -13.78
N PRO A 122 -8.17 19.86 -12.74
CA PRO A 122 -8.12 21.16 -12.06
C PRO A 122 -6.72 21.60 -11.60
N GLU A 123 -6.37 22.87 -11.82
CA GLU A 123 -5.04 23.44 -11.49
C GLU A 123 -4.72 23.41 -10.00
N ASN A 124 -5.73 23.44 -9.12
CA ASN A 124 -5.53 23.32 -7.68
C ASN A 124 -5.05 21.91 -7.25
N ILE A 125 -5.13 20.91 -8.14
CA ILE A 125 -4.59 19.57 -7.93
C ILE A 125 -3.18 19.48 -8.49
N THR A 126 -3.00 19.79 -9.78
CA THR A 126 -1.70 19.67 -10.46
C THR A 126 -0.67 20.69 -9.97
N GLY A 127 -1.13 21.86 -9.51
CA GLY A 127 -0.27 22.91 -8.95
C GLY A 127 0.13 22.69 -7.49
N LEU A 128 -0.56 21.79 -6.76
CA LEU A 128 -0.36 21.59 -5.32
C LEU A 128 1.11 21.36 -4.91
N PRO A 129 1.90 20.52 -5.62
CA PRO A 129 3.32 20.35 -5.32
C PRO A 129 4.11 21.67 -5.34
N GLN A 130 3.90 22.48 -6.38
CA GLN A 130 4.60 23.75 -6.52
C GLN A 130 4.12 24.77 -5.48
N GLU A 131 2.83 24.78 -5.17
CA GLU A 131 2.30 25.62 -4.11
C GLU A 131 2.94 25.31 -2.75
N PHE A 132 3.11 24.03 -2.43
CA PHE A 132 3.81 23.60 -1.23
C PHE A 132 5.28 24.03 -1.24
N LEU A 133 6.00 23.81 -2.35
CA LEU A 133 7.41 24.19 -2.49
C LEU A 133 7.65 25.71 -2.47
N ASN A 134 6.62 26.52 -2.72
CA ASN A 134 6.69 27.97 -2.58
C ASN A 134 6.63 28.43 -1.11
N THR A 135 6.32 27.55 -0.16
CA THR A 135 6.32 27.85 1.28
C THR A 135 7.72 27.66 1.89
N GLN A 136 8.01 28.38 2.99
CA GLN A 136 9.28 28.22 3.71
C GLN A 136 9.49 26.79 4.21
N LEU A 137 8.42 26.17 4.75
CA LEU A 137 8.46 24.79 5.20
C LEU A 137 8.68 23.81 4.03
N GLY A 138 8.04 24.05 2.89
CA GLY A 138 8.22 23.21 1.69
C GLY A 138 9.64 23.25 1.16
N GLN A 139 10.29 24.42 1.16
CA GLN A 139 11.72 24.53 0.79
C GLN A 139 12.63 23.77 1.75
N MET A 140 12.32 23.79 3.05
CA MET A 140 13.07 23.05 4.07
C MET A 140 12.88 21.53 3.97
N LEU A 141 11.65 21.07 3.70
CA LEU A 141 11.32 19.65 3.65
C LEU A 141 11.63 18.99 2.31
N LYS A 142 11.71 19.77 1.22
CA LYS A 142 12.05 19.26 -0.12
C LYS A 142 13.20 18.26 -0.14
N PRO A 143 14.41 18.54 0.39
CA PRO A 143 15.52 17.59 0.34
C PRO A 143 15.25 16.33 1.18
N VAL A 144 14.46 16.43 2.25
CA VAL A 144 14.08 15.27 3.09
C VAL A 144 13.10 14.39 2.33
N ILE A 145 12.08 14.98 1.72
CA ILE A 145 11.08 14.29 0.92
C ILE A 145 11.74 13.62 -0.29
N GLU A 146 12.60 14.35 -1.02
CA GLU A 146 13.37 13.79 -2.14
C GLU A 146 14.30 12.64 -1.68
N GLN A 147 14.90 12.73 -0.48
CA GLN A 147 15.71 11.62 0.07
C GLN A 147 14.87 10.40 0.43
N ILE A 148 13.69 10.59 1.02
CA ILE A 148 12.75 9.49 1.31
C ILE A 148 12.34 8.82 -0.01
N THR A 149 12.04 9.63 -1.02
CA THR A 149 11.68 9.15 -2.36
C THR A 149 12.82 8.38 -3.03
N ASN A 150 14.06 8.89 -2.94
CA ASN A 150 15.21 8.31 -3.64
C ASN A 150 15.88 7.13 -2.91
N LYS A 151 15.93 7.13 -1.57
CA LYS A 151 16.57 6.07 -0.78
C LYS A 151 15.79 4.76 -0.87
N GLN A 152 14.48 4.88 -1.07
CA GLN A 152 13.59 3.77 -1.35
C GLN A 152 13.81 3.16 -2.75
N ALA A 153 14.30 3.91 -3.75
CA ALA A 153 14.61 3.35 -5.07
C ALA A 153 15.87 2.45 -5.11
N SER A 154 16.69 2.41 -4.05
CA SER A 154 17.98 1.70 -4.02
C SER A 154 17.99 0.31 -3.36
N ASP A 155 16.92 -0.09 -2.66
CA ASP A 155 16.78 -1.46 -2.12
C ASP A 155 16.11 -2.37 -3.17
N GLN A 156 16.92 -3.12 -3.91
CA GLN A 156 16.45 -3.94 -5.04
C GLN A 156 15.75 -5.25 -4.62
N THR A 157 14.86 -5.27 -3.62
CA THR A 157 14.23 -6.55 -3.20
C THR A 157 12.74 -6.55 -2.83
N GLU A 158 11.99 -5.45 -2.91
CA GLU A 158 10.56 -5.48 -2.54
C GLU A 158 9.69 -4.70 -3.53
N HIS A 159 8.90 -5.40 -4.33
CA HIS A 159 8.42 -4.89 -5.63
C HIS A 159 7.19 -3.95 -5.57
N PHE A 160 6.61 -3.63 -4.41
CA PHE A 160 5.38 -2.82 -4.31
C PHE A 160 5.28 -1.87 -3.09
N ASN A 161 6.23 -1.89 -2.15
CA ASN A 161 6.22 -1.08 -0.92
C ASN A 161 6.48 0.43 -1.12
N TYR A 162 6.62 0.89 -2.37
CA TYR A 162 7.38 2.09 -2.70
C TYR A 162 6.58 3.39 -2.85
N LEU A 163 5.31 3.35 -3.29
CA LEU A 163 4.51 4.58 -3.41
C LEU A 163 3.68 4.87 -2.15
N ASN A 164 3.17 3.82 -1.53
CA ASN A 164 2.38 3.91 -0.30
C ASN A 164 3.19 4.58 0.82
N ASN A 165 4.48 4.27 0.95
CA ASN A 165 5.33 4.86 1.96
C ASN A 165 5.68 6.33 1.71
N GLN A 166 5.78 6.83 0.48
CA GLN A 166 6.26 8.21 0.26
C GLN A 166 5.20 9.26 0.57
N GLU A 167 3.96 9.05 0.10
CA GLU A 167 2.84 9.94 0.37
C GLU A 167 2.38 9.85 1.84
N LEU A 168 2.32 8.63 2.41
CA LEU A 168 1.98 8.42 3.82
C LEU A 168 3.10 8.82 4.79
N GLN A 169 4.40 8.64 4.47
CA GLN A 169 5.50 9.15 5.30
C GLN A 169 5.63 10.66 5.20
N ALA A 170 5.37 11.29 4.06
CA ALA A 170 5.26 12.74 3.97
C ALA A 170 4.19 13.27 4.94
N LEU A 171 3.03 12.61 4.99
CA LEU A 171 1.94 12.88 5.94
C LEU A 171 2.33 12.63 7.41
N GLN A 172 3.02 11.54 7.73
CA GLN A 172 3.52 11.26 9.09
C GLN A 172 4.58 12.27 9.53
N ASN A 173 5.42 12.76 8.61
CA ASN A 173 6.38 13.82 8.88
C ASN A 173 5.70 15.16 9.12
N PHE A 174 4.55 15.45 8.50
CA PHE A 174 3.70 16.60 8.84
C PHE A 174 3.09 16.49 10.25
N GLN A 175 2.67 15.29 10.66
CA GLN A 175 2.16 15.04 12.01
C GLN A 175 3.24 15.18 13.10
N ASN A 176 4.50 14.92 12.75
CA ASN A 176 5.65 14.95 13.66
C ASN A 176 6.41 16.30 13.70
N ILE A 177 5.88 17.36 13.07
CA ILE A 177 6.49 18.71 13.18
C ILE A 177 6.21 19.27 14.57
N ASN A 178 7.15 19.00 15.47
CA ASN A 178 7.17 19.54 16.82
C ASN A 178 7.51 21.05 16.76
N PRO A 179 6.72 21.96 17.35
CA PRO A 179 6.97 23.42 17.35
C PRO A 179 8.31 23.84 17.99
N GLN A 180 9.06 22.90 18.59
CA GLN A 180 10.31 23.18 19.28
C GLN A 180 11.58 23.07 18.42
N ILE A 181 11.50 22.66 17.15
CA ILE A 181 12.70 22.49 16.31
C ILE A 181 13.24 23.84 15.75
N ILE A 182 12.52 24.96 15.92
CA ILE A 182 12.96 26.28 15.42
C ILE A 182 14.03 26.94 16.32
N ASN A 183 14.30 26.43 17.52
CA ASN A 183 15.32 27.00 18.41
C ASN A 183 16.25 25.91 18.94
N GLN A 184 17.38 25.67 18.26
CA GLN A 184 18.74 25.74 18.85
C GLN A 184 19.83 25.32 17.85
N GLN A 185 20.89 26.12 17.81
CA GLN A 185 22.11 25.97 17.02
C GLN A 185 23.21 25.20 17.79
N GLN A 186 23.85 24.23 17.12
CA GLN A 186 25.27 23.78 17.21
C GLN A 186 25.81 23.09 18.52
N PRO A 187 27.04 22.49 18.53
CA PRO A 187 27.48 21.20 17.95
C PRO A 187 28.04 20.19 19.02
N GLN A 188 28.45 19.00 18.56
CA GLN A 188 28.76 17.73 19.29
C GLN A 188 29.81 17.75 20.45
N PRO A 189 29.98 16.62 21.20
CA PRO A 189 31.09 15.69 20.85
C PRO A 189 30.80 14.17 20.96
N GLN A 190 31.61 13.41 20.21
CA GLN A 190 31.69 11.95 20.07
C GLN A 190 32.20 11.22 21.33
N LEU A 191 31.85 9.94 21.48
CA LEU A 191 32.62 8.96 22.25
C LEU A 191 32.55 7.55 21.61
N ASN A 192 33.72 7.08 21.15
CA ASN A 192 34.03 5.71 20.74
C ASN A 192 34.25 4.82 21.98
N VAL A 193 33.88 3.53 21.92
CA VAL A 193 34.74 2.38 22.33
C VAL A 193 34.28 1.09 21.59
N PRO A 194 35.19 0.23 21.09
CA PRO A 194 34.87 -0.98 20.31
C PRO A 194 34.84 -2.25 21.19
N LEU A 195 34.42 -3.40 20.62
CA LEU A 195 35.07 -4.71 20.82
C LEU A 195 34.50 -5.78 19.86
N THR A 196 35.42 -6.34 19.08
CA THR A 196 35.33 -7.52 18.20
C THR A 196 35.16 -8.82 19.00
N GLN A 197 34.48 -9.82 18.44
CA GLN A 197 35.01 -11.20 18.37
C GLN A 197 34.21 -12.11 17.43
N THR A 198 34.98 -12.85 16.64
CA THR A 198 34.63 -13.85 15.62
C THR A 198 34.21 -15.18 16.22
N VAL A 199 33.27 -15.89 15.58
CA VAL A 199 33.23 -17.37 15.57
C VAL A 199 32.86 -17.89 14.17
N LYS A 200 33.65 -18.86 13.69
CA LYS A 200 33.49 -19.58 12.42
C LYS A 200 32.62 -20.83 12.58
N ALA A 201 32.10 -21.26 11.43
CA ALA A 201 31.11 -22.31 11.16
C ALA A 201 31.38 -23.73 11.69
N ALA A 202 30.28 -24.49 11.82
CA ALA A 202 30.23 -25.93 11.63
C ALA A 202 28.96 -26.30 10.84
N GLN A 203 29.11 -26.98 9.71
CA GLN A 203 28.04 -27.51 8.85
C GLN A 203 27.81 -28.99 9.16
N GLN A 204 26.55 -29.41 9.34
CA GLN A 204 26.11 -30.80 9.23
C GLN A 204 24.66 -30.88 8.67
N PRO A 205 24.27 -32.00 8.04
CA PRO A 205 23.49 -32.02 6.80
C PRO A 205 21.97 -31.89 7.01
N GLN A 206 21.33 -31.06 6.17
CA GLN A 206 19.88 -30.88 6.14
C GLN A 206 19.21 -32.03 5.39
N GLN A 207 18.35 -32.79 6.08
CA GLN A 207 17.34 -33.63 5.46
C GLN A 207 16.13 -32.75 5.07
N GLN A 208 15.72 -32.79 3.81
CA GLN A 208 14.58 -32.02 3.29
C GLN A 208 13.24 -32.57 3.81
N PRO A 209 12.31 -31.73 4.32
CA PRO A 209 10.96 -32.19 4.65
C PRO A 209 10.14 -32.48 3.39
N GLN A 210 9.38 -33.58 3.42
CA GLN A 210 8.43 -33.99 2.38
C GLN A 210 7.40 -32.87 2.10
N GLN A 211 7.20 -32.53 0.82
CA GLN A 211 6.22 -31.54 0.39
C GLN A 211 4.80 -32.07 0.64
N ILE A 212 4.05 -31.40 1.51
CA ILE A 212 2.64 -31.67 1.77
C ILE A 212 1.82 -30.75 0.85
N ASP A 213 0.99 -31.32 -0.02
CA ASP A 213 0.07 -30.56 -0.88
C ASP A 213 -0.82 -29.63 -0.02
N THR A 214 -1.04 -28.39 -0.49
CA THR A 214 -1.74 -27.35 0.27
C THR A 214 -2.35 -26.28 -0.62
N ASN A 215 -3.51 -25.73 -0.23
CA ASN A 215 -4.12 -24.52 -0.83
C ASN A 215 -3.84 -23.27 0.02
N VAL A 216 -2.88 -23.33 0.95
CA VAL A 216 -2.49 -22.19 1.76
C VAL A 216 -1.65 -21.22 0.94
N ILE A 217 -2.11 -19.98 0.83
CA ILE A 217 -1.43 -18.92 0.10
C ILE A 217 -0.60 -18.10 1.11
N PRO A 218 0.73 -18.00 0.94
CA PRO A 218 1.55 -17.12 1.78
C PRO A 218 1.25 -15.65 1.47
N ILE A 219 1.07 -14.86 2.51
CA ILE A 219 0.98 -13.40 2.48
C ILE A 219 2.37 -12.89 2.84
N GLU A 220 3.03 -12.27 1.86
CA GLU A 220 4.42 -11.83 1.98
C GLU A 220 4.55 -10.32 2.19
N ASP A 221 3.44 -9.58 2.18
CA ASP A 221 3.37 -8.13 2.32
C ASP A 221 2.01 -7.66 2.89
N SER A 222 1.97 -6.47 3.49
CA SER A 222 0.74 -5.93 4.10
C SER A 222 -0.36 -5.57 3.11
N GLU A 223 -0.02 -5.26 1.86
CA GLU A 223 -1.01 -4.87 0.85
C GLU A 223 -1.84 -6.08 0.42
N SER A 224 -1.16 -7.21 0.14
CA SER A 224 -1.76 -8.52 -0.06
C SER A 224 -2.63 -8.91 1.13
N TYR A 225 -2.21 -8.61 2.37
CA TYR A 225 -3.00 -8.92 3.57
C TYR A 225 -4.41 -8.31 3.53
N PHE A 226 -4.50 -7.00 3.32
CA PHE A 226 -5.78 -6.30 3.28
C PHE A 226 -6.59 -6.68 2.04
N CYS A 227 -5.97 -6.73 0.86
CA CYS A 227 -6.62 -7.13 -0.38
C CYS A 227 -7.23 -8.54 -0.29
N LEU A 228 -6.49 -9.51 0.26
CA LEU A 228 -6.95 -10.90 0.36
C LEU A 228 -8.07 -11.07 1.39
N ILE A 229 -8.08 -10.30 2.48
CA ILE A 229 -9.16 -10.29 3.46
C ILE A 229 -10.45 -9.72 2.87
N GLU A 230 -10.37 -8.63 2.12
CA GLU A 230 -11.54 -7.95 1.55
C GLU A 230 -12.10 -8.68 0.32
N SER A 231 -11.24 -9.31 -0.49
CA SER A 231 -11.66 -10.09 -1.66
C SER A 231 -12.14 -11.51 -1.31
N SER A 232 -11.87 -11.99 -0.10
CA SER A 232 -12.32 -13.30 0.37
C SER A 232 -13.71 -13.21 1.01
N PRO A 233 -14.72 -13.93 0.49
CA PRO A 233 -16.00 -14.07 1.20
C PRO A 233 -15.79 -14.60 2.61
N GLN A 234 -14.89 -15.59 2.76
CA GLN A 234 -14.47 -16.20 4.02
C GLN A 234 -13.00 -16.55 3.94
N CYS A 235 -12.20 -16.19 4.95
CA CYS A 235 -10.83 -16.63 5.04
C CYS A 235 -10.33 -16.84 6.47
N ILE A 236 -9.22 -17.56 6.57
CA ILE A 236 -8.47 -17.77 7.81
C ILE A 236 -6.98 -17.54 7.56
N ILE A 237 -6.31 -16.90 8.51
CA ILE A 237 -4.90 -16.53 8.41
C ILE A 237 -4.11 -17.14 9.58
N ASP A 238 -3.02 -17.84 9.30
CA ASP A 238 -2.03 -18.35 10.27
C ASP A 238 -0.82 -17.41 10.38
N PHE A 239 -0.63 -16.78 11.53
CA PHE A 239 0.53 -15.95 11.85
C PHE A 239 1.60 -16.78 12.56
N TYR A 240 2.76 -16.95 11.92
CA TYR A 240 3.74 -17.94 12.35
C TYR A 240 5.20 -17.47 12.17
N THR A 241 6.15 -18.30 12.63
CA THR A 241 7.59 -18.23 12.27
C THR A 241 8.13 -19.63 11.97
N GLU A 242 9.24 -19.71 11.23
CA GLU A 242 9.81 -20.98 10.79
C GLU A 242 10.46 -21.81 11.91
N TRP A 243 10.77 -21.20 13.06
CA TRP A 243 11.41 -21.85 14.20
C TRP A 243 10.44 -22.16 15.35
N CYS A 244 9.19 -21.70 15.26
CA CYS A 244 8.15 -21.93 16.26
C CYS A 244 7.68 -23.40 16.30
N GLY A 245 7.94 -24.10 17.41
CA GLY A 245 7.53 -25.50 17.61
C GLY A 245 6.02 -25.75 17.53
N PRO A 246 5.18 -24.98 18.25
CA PRO A 246 3.72 -25.09 18.14
C PRO A 246 3.19 -24.83 16.71
N CYS A 247 3.80 -23.89 15.98
CA CYS A 247 3.45 -23.59 14.59
C CYS A 247 3.73 -24.79 13.67
N LYS A 248 4.90 -25.44 13.82
CA LYS A 248 5.23 -26.67 13.10
C LYS A 248 4.26 -27.82 13.40
N THR A 249 3.76 -27.88 14.63
CA THR A 249 2.84 -28.93 15.08
C THR A 249 1.46 -28.79 14.43
N ILE A 250 0.94 -27.56 14.29
CA ILE A 250 -0.40 -27.31 13.75
C ILE A 250 -0.43 -27.21 12.20
N LYS A 251 0.69 -26.86 11.57
CA LYS A 251 0.81 -26.64 10.12
C LYS A 251 0.27 -27.80 9.24
N PRO A 252 0.53 -29.09 9.53
CA PRO A 252 -0.04 -30.19 8.74
C PRO A 252 -1.57 -30.24 8.77
N LEU A 253 -2.18 -29.95 9.93
CA LEU A 253 -3.64 -29.88 10.04
C LEU A 253 -4.19 -28.67 9.28
N PHE A 254 -3.53 -27.51 9.36
CA PHE A 254 -3.92 -26.31 8.62
C PHE A 254 -3.89 -26.55 7.10
N HIS A 255 -2.82 -27.19 6.58
CA HIS A 255 -2.72 -27.57 5.17
C HIS A 255 -3.84 -28.55 4.76
N LYS A 256 -4.07 -29.61 5.56
CA LYS A 256 -5.15 -30.56 5.29
C LYS A 256 -6.52 -29.88 5.20
N LEU A 257 -6.83 -28.98 6.14
CA LEU A 257 -8.11 -28.27 6.16
C LEU A 257 -8.28 -27.31 4.97
N SER A 258 -7.19 -26.75 4.43
CA SER A 258 -7.23 -25.94 3.20
C SER A 258 -7.65 -26.74 1.96
N LEU A 259 -7.36 -28.05 1.94
CA LEU A 259 -7.78 -28.94 0.85
C LEU A 259 -9.23 -29.40 1.04
N GLU A 260 -9.66 -29.66 2.28
CA GLU A 260 -11.01 -30.13 2.60
C GLU A 260 -12.08 -29.03 2.51
N ASN A 261 -11.68 -27.75 2.55
CA ASN A 261 -12.60 -26.60 2.55
C ASN A 261 -12.27 -25.60 1.43
N PRO A 262 -12.42 -25.97 0.13
CA PRO A 262 -12.01 -25.13 -1.00
C PRO A 262 -12.84 -23.83 -1.17
N HIS A 263 -13.91 -23.66 -0.40
CA HIS A 263 -14.76 -22.47 -0.37
C HIS A 263 -14.25 -21.40 0.63
N ILE A 264 -13.32 -21.75 1.51
CA ILE A 264 -12.68 -20.85 2.47
C ILE A 264 -11.24 -20.63 2.00
N ASN A 265 -10.80 -19.37 1.94
CA ASN A 265 -9.42 -19.06 1.59
C ASN A 265 -8.50 -19.22 2.82
N PHE A 266 -7.38 -19.91 2.65
CA PHE A 266 -6.40 -20.13 3.70
C PHE A 266 -5.13 -19.35 3.40
N TYR A 267 -4.68 -18.56 4.37
CA TYR A 267 -3.50 -17.72 4.26
C TYR A 267 -2.50 -17.99 5.38
N SER A 268 -1.24 -17.66 5.14
CA SER A 268 -0.22 -17.66 6.20
C SER A 268 0.66 -16.42 6.13
N VAL A 269 0.96 -15.82 7.28
CA VAL A 269 1.82 -14.64 7.44
C VAL A 269 3.01 -15.03 8.30
N ASN A 270 4.22 -14.92 7.74
CA ASN A 270 5.42 -15.03 8.54
C ASN A 270 5.71 -13.67 9.21
N ILE A 271 5.52 -13.60 10.53
CA ILE A 271 5.61 -12.32 11.26
C ILE A 271 7.03 -11.74 11.32
N GLU A 272 8.07 -12.52 11.03
CA GLU A 272 9.44 -12.01 10.94
C GLU A 272 9.72 -11.35 9.60
N LYS A 273 9.03 -11.80 8.54
CA LYS A 273 9.12 -11.25 7.19
C LYS A 273 8.19 -10.05 7.00
N VAL A 274 6.99 -10.09 7.58
CA VAL A 274 5.96 -9.06 7.42
C VAL A 274 5.55 -8.46 8.77
N ARG A 275 6.52 -7.79 9.41
CA ARG A 275 6.42 -7.31 10.81
C ARG A 275 5.29 -6.29 11.00
N GLU A 276 5.08 -5.44 10.02
CA GLU A 276 4.03 -4.41 9.96
C GLU A 276 2.61 -4.97 10.14
N ILE A 277 2.28 -6.11 9.54
CA ILE A 277 0.99 -6.79 9.78
C ILE A 277 0.90 -7.26 11.24
N ALA A 278 1.98 -7.87 11.74
CA ALA A 278 2.02 -8.37 13.11
C ALA A 278 1.87 -7.22 14.12
N ASP A 279 2.55 -6.10 13.91
CA ASP A 279 2.50 -4.92 14.78
C ASP A 279 1.12 -4.25 14.75
N SER A 280 0.56 -4.01 13.57
CA SER A 280 -0.76 -3.37 13.41
C SER A 280 -1.89 -4.18 14.04
N LEU A 281 -1.79 -5.52 13.98
CA LEU A 281 -2.75 -6.43 14.59
C LEU A 281 -2.40 -6.81 16.03
N GLN A 282 -1.31 -6.27 16.59
CA GLN A 282 -0.81 -6.57 17.92
C GLN A 282 -0.63 -8.08 18.16
N VAL A 283 -0.06 -8.79 17.18
CA VAL A 283 0.26 -10.21 17.28
C VAL A 283 1.51 -10.39 18.14
N THR A 284 1.30 -10.63 19.44
CA THR A 284 2.39 -10.80 20.43
C THR A 284 2.73 -12.26 20.72
N SER A 285 2.04 -13.21 20.11
CA SER A 285 2.21 -14.65 20.36
C SER A 285 1.91 -15.46 19.09
N ILE A 286 2.61 -16.58 18.91
CA ILE A 286 2.47 -17.43 17.72
C ILE A 286 2.30 -18.92 18.10
N PRO A 287 1.53 -19.70 17.31
CA PRO A 287 0.73 -19.23 16.19
C PRO A 287 -0.45 -18.38 16.66
N THR A 288 -0.82 -17.35 15.90
CA THR A 288 -2.09 -16.64 16.04
C THR A 288 -2.92 -16.94 14.81
N PHE A 289 -4.21 -17.18 15.00
CA PHE A 289 -5.14 -17.34 13.90
C PHE A 289 -6.21 -16.27 13.95
N ILE A 290 -6.60 -15.79 12.78
CA ILE A 290 -7.69 -14.83 12.62
C ILE A 290 -8.60 -15.30 11.49
N THR A 291 -9.91 -15.32 11.73
CA THR A 291 -10.91 -15.55 10.69
C THR A 291 -11.57 -14.25 10.26
N TYR A 292 -11.89 -14.17 8.97
CA TYR A 292 -12.58 -13.05 8.37
C TYR A 292 -13.77 -13.54 7.55
N GLN A 293 -14.81 -12.72 7.48
CA GLN A 293 -15.94 -12.90 6.58
C GLN A 293 -16.34 -11.55 6.01
N ASN A 294 -16.30 -11.42 4.68
CA ASN A 294 -16.53 -10.17 3.94
C ASN A 294 -15.72 -8.99 4.51
N GLY A 295 -14.41 -9.18 4.64
CA GLY A 295 -13.48 -8.17 5.18
C GLY A 295 -13.54 -7.93 6.69
N GLN A 296 -14.55 -8.45 7.40
CA GLN A 296 -14.70 -8.25 8.85
C GLN A 296 -14.07 -9.38 9.66
N GLN A 297 -13.25 -9.02 10.65
CA GLN A 297 -12.70 -9.97 11.62
C GLN A 297 -13.83 -10.63 12.43
N LYS A 298 -13.85 -11.97 12.50
CA LYS A 298 -14.87 -12.73 13.24
C LYS A 298 -14.32 -13.34 14.53
N ASP A 299 -13.34 -14.22 14.43
CA ASP A 299 -12.68 -14.85 15.59
C ASP A 299 -11.16 -14.63 15.52
N ARG A 300 -10.53 -14.59 16.70
CA ARG A 300 -9.07 -14.54 16.88
C ARG A 300 -8.68 -15.41 18.06
N TRP A 301 -7.63 -16.22 17.91
CA TRP A 301 -7.08 -17.00 19.02
C TRP A 301 -5.59 -17.27 18.85
N THR A 302 -4.93 -17.64 19.95
CA THR A 302 -3.51 -17.96 20.00
C THR A 302 -3.28 -19.41 20.42
N GLY A 303 -2.19 -20.00 19.92
CA GLY A 303 -1.76 -21.36 20.23
C GLY A 303 -2.23 -22.41 19.23
N GLY A 304 -1.41 -23.44 19.04
CA GLY A 304 -1.61 -24.55 18.09
C GLY A 304 -2.64 -25.60 18.54
N GLN A 305 -3.79 -25.16 19.04
CA GLN A 305 -4.83 -26.05 19.55
C GLN A 305 -5.71 -26.59 18.41
N HIS A 306 -5.67 -27.90 18.18
CA HIS A 306 -6.34 -28.54 17.04
C HIS A 306 -7.86 -28.32 17.03
N HIS A 307 -8.51 -28.44 18.20
CA HIS A 307 -9.96 -28.29 18.32
C HIS A 307 -10.45 -26.86 18.06
N MET A 308 -9.67 -25.84 18.47
CA MET A 308 -9.99 -24.43 18.19
C MET A 308 -9.95 -24.16 16.69
N LEU A 309 -8.94 -24.69 16.00
CA LEU A 309 -8.79 -24.54 14.56
C LEU A 309 -9.97 -25.18 13.80
N THR A 310 -10.33 -26.43 14.13
CA THR A 310 -11.44 -27.12 13.47
C THR A 310 -12.79 -26.46 13.75
N ASN A 311 -13.07 -26.07 15.00
CA ASN A 311 -14.33 -25.44 15.37
C ASN A 311 -14.52 -24.08 14.69
N ASN A 312 -13.47 -23.24 14.62
CA ASN A 312 -13.59 -21.93 14.01
C ASN A 312 -13.69 -21.98 12.48
N ILE A 313 -13.12 -23.02 11.82
CA ILE A 313 -13.35 -23.26 10.39
C ILE A 313 -14.80 -23.68 10.14
N GLN A 314 -15.38 -24.54 10.99
CA GLN A 314 -16.80 -24.92 10.87
C GLN A 314 -17.77 -23.73 11.01
N LYS A 315 -17.44 -22.73 11.82
CA LYS A 315 -18.25 -21.50 11.94
C LYS A 315 -18.28 -20.66 10.66
N LEU A 316 -17.28 -20.82 9.79
CA LEU A 316 -17.25 -20.14 8.50
C LEU A 316 -18.09 -20.88 7.45
N GLN A 317 -18.47 -22.14 7.65
CA GLN A 317 -19.25 -22.90 6.67
C GLN A 317 -20.70 -22.43 6.53
#